data_AF-A0AAP9D6V0-F1
#
_entry.id   AF-A0AAP9D6V0-F1
#
_cell.length_a   1.000
_cell.length_b   1.000
_cell.length_c   1.000
_cell.angle_alpha   90.00
_cell.angle_beta   90.00
_cell.angle_gamma   90.00
#
_symmetry.space_group_name_H-M   'P 1'
#
loop_
_entity.id
_entity.type
_entity.pdbx_description
1 polymer ?
#
loop_
_entity_poly.entity_id
_entity_poly.type
_entity_poly.pdbx_seq_one_letter_code
_entity_poly.pdbx_strand_id
1 'polypeptide(L)'
;MLSTETINARPPNSTSVENSQASNPQQPIARAQQPIPHSAENEVSGDSKLSGLYAAALRQGATKNVMPTHIDNIPSDSSFGKWWSHFHDAIKSPQFTEWAKGKNIDLSKPIELYPSTDQMTVTINGQREALIGREQDIMWPVVVAPVMRAAAIIGAERAPVAATTSDINEFFYSLSARNVTQMRWSTTPNATLVMAPTSNSSAPLEAVESFYGASRPLYTKEALETRAAELEGKKSFNELSSLDVERLAHDRSDDALVTEKIALADTQNKHMLRNKLQNIPGREPQQIADYLKTTTIDVHPNSSYALTQENQDTNTVSLENFILGSGWSKPAGPLQVADMILALKSPSLSEPAHGDLGVGFPGPYRWTRSRKNLCSTKFI
;
A
#
# COMPACT_ATOMS: atom_id res chain seq x y z
N MET A 1 6.06 -73.28 -11.65
CA MET A 1 6.78 -73.90 -12.78
C MET A 1 7.00 -72.77 -13.79
N LEU A 2 8.08 -72.01 -13.66
CA LEU A 2 9.41 -72.22 -14.26
C LEU A 2 9.39 -72.31 -15.80
N SER A 3 10.30 -71.50 -16.38
CA SER A 3 10.89 -71.59 -17.72
C SER A 3 10.18 -70.78 -18.81
N THR A 4 10.81 -69.99 -19.69
CA THR A 4 12.24 -69.73 -20.03
C THR A 4 12.22 -68.59 -21.08
N GLU A 5 13.13 -67.58 -21.05
CA GLU A 5 14.30 -67.42 -21.97
C GLU A 5 13.92 -67.28 -23.48
N THR A 6 14.49 -66.43 -24.36
CA THR A 6 15.79 -65.74 -24.39
C THR A 6 15.96 -65.00 -25.74
N ILE A 7 16.58 -63.80 -25.71
CA ILE A 7 17.64 -63.25 -26.59
C ILE A 7 17.40 -62.63 -28.00
N ASN A 8 17.88 -61.37 -28.08
CA ASN A 8 18.65 -60.60 -29.10
C ASN A 8 18.13 -60.10 -30.48
N ALA A 9 18.12 -58.76 -30.55
CA ALA A 9 19.03 -57.87 -31.33
C ALA A 9 18.92 -57.71 -32.87
N ARG A 10 18.34 -56.54 -33.24
CA ARG A 10 18.87 -55.43 -34.12
C ARG A 10 19.12 -55.69 -35.65
N PRO A 11 19.21 -54.62 -36.50
CA PRO A 11 18.30 -54.24 -37.61
C PRO A 11 19.09 -54.23 -38.98
N PRO A 12 18.85 -53.44 -40.07
CA PRO A 12 17.91 -52.32 -40.36
C PRO A 12 17.30 -52.20 -41.79
N ASN A 13 16.51 -51.13 -41.95
CA ASN A 13 16.35 -50.22 -43.11
C ASN A 13 15.41 -50.52 -44.31
N SER A 14 14.35 -49.70 -44.34
CA SER A 14 14.01 -48.73 -45.42
C SER A 14 12.86 -49.02 -46.41
N THR A 15 11.96 -48.02 -46.44
CA THR A 15 11.15 -47.47 -47.55
C THR A 15 9.83 -48.13 -48.01
N SER A 16 8.73 -47.51 -47.54
CA SER A 16 7.65 -46.87 -48.34
C SER A 16 6.40 -47.65 -48.83
N VAL A 17 5.26 -46.97 -48.59
CA VAL A 17 3.98 -46.88 -49.37
C VAL A 17 2.73 -47.68 -48.90
N GLU A 18 1.65 -46.90 -48.67
CA GLU A 18 0.18 -47.14 -48.72
C GLU A 18 -0.56 -48.18 -47.85
N ASN A 19 -0.96 -47.73 -46.66
CA ASN A 19 -2.34 -47.51 -46.18
C ASN A 19 -3.52 -48.41 -46.67
N SER A 20 -4.11 -49.21 -45.75
CA SER A 20 -5.58 -49.23 -45.50
C SER A 20 -5.98 -50.05 -44.25
N GLN A 21 -6.70 -49.36 -43.36
CA GLN A 21 -7.79 -49.80 -42.47
C GLN A 21 -7.53 -50.54 -41.13
N ALA A 22 -7.69 -49.72 -40.07
CA ALA A 22 -8.44 -49.94 -38.82
C ALA A 22 -7.77 -50.67 -37.63
N SER A 23 -7.24 -49.86 -36.68
CA SER A 23 -7.30 -50.07 -35.22
C SER A 23 -6.81 -48.80 -34.49
N ASN A 24 -7.64 -48.21 -33.61
CA ASN A 24 -7.35 -47.03 -32.77
C ASN A 24 -6.56 -47.49 -31.50
N PRO A 25 -5.61 -46.75 -30.88
CA PRO A 25 -5.86 -45.43 -30.27
C PRO A 25 -4.62 -44.50 -30.13
N GLN A 26 -4.50 -43.40 -30.89
CA GLN A 26 -3.66 -42.24 -30.49
C GLN A 26 -3.79 -41.02 -31.44
N GLN A 27 -3.90 -39.84 -30.81
CA GLN A 27 -3.85 -38.45 -31.32
C GLN A 27 -5.05 -37.88 -32.11
N PRO A 28 -5.65 -36.79 -31.58
CA PRO A 28 -6.24 -35.76 -32.41
C PRO A 28 -5.22 -34.63 -32.65
N ILE A 29 -4.75 -34.58 -33.90
CA ILE A 29 -4.66 -33.39 -34.76
C ILE A 29 -4.01 -32.15 -34.12
N ALA A 30 -2.76 -31.91 -34.54
CA ALA A 30 -2.14 -30.59 -34.53
C ALA A 30 -3.02 -29.58 -35.30
N ARG A 31 -3.88 -28.88 -34.57
CA ARG A 31 -4.38 -27.59 -34.98
C ARG A 31 -3.25 -26.62 -34.68
N ALA A 32 -2.62 -26.11 -35.73
CA ALA A 32 -1.73 -24.97 -35.66
C ALA A 32 -2.31 -23.97 -34.67
N GLN A 33 -1.54 -23.68 -33.62
CA GLN A 33 -1.79 -22.59 -32.71
C GLN A 33 -1.73 -21.32 -33.56
N GLN A 34 -2.87 -20.95 -34.13
CA GLN A 34 -3.09 -19.58 -34.53
C GLN A 34 -2.88 -18.77 -33.25
N PRO A 35 -1.94 -17.81 -33.23
CA PRO A 35 -1.86 -16.88 -32.13
C PRO A 35 -3.23 -16.23 -32.04
N ILE A 36 -3.91 -16.42 -30.93
CA ILE A 36 -5.04 -15.57 -30.58
C ILE A 36 -4.42 -14.16 -30.56
N PRO A 37 -4.87 -13.21 -31.40
CA PRO A 37 -4.39 -11.85 -31.30
C PRO A 37 -5.03 -11.25 -30.04
N HIS A 38 -4.45 -11.52 -28.89
CA HIS A 38 -4.67 -10.67 -27.73
C HIS A 38 -3.93 -9.37 -28.06
N SER A 39 -4.72 -8.36 -28.41
CA SER A 39 -4.32 -7.00 -28.74
C SER A 39 -3.37 -6.37 -27.71
N ALA A 40 -2.09 -6.73 -27.76
CA ALA A 40 -1.00 -6.08 -27.05
C ALA A 40 -0.24 -5.09 -27.96
N GLU A 41 -0.93 -4.51 -28.93
CA GLU A 41 -0.44 -3.41 -29.75
C GLU A 41 -1.49 -2.29 -29.70
N ASN A 42 -1.29 -1.32 -28.78
CA ASN A 42 -1.77 0.08 -28.79
C ASN A 42 -2.32 0.66 -27.46
N GLU A 43 -2.21 -0.02 -26.31
CA GLU A 43 -2.40 0.70 -25.03
C GLU A 43 -1.09 1.34 -24.59
N VAL A 44 -0.99 2.65 -24.79
CA VAL A 44 0.03 3.48 -24.15
C VAL A 44 -0.18 3.37 -22.64
N SER A 45 0.78 2.77 -21.92
CA SER A 45 0.70 2.63 -20.46
C SER A 45 0.50 4.00 -19.81
N GLY A 46 -0.17 4.05 -18.65
CA GLY A 46 -0.36 5.28 -17.90
C GLY A 46 0.95 6.03 -17.64
N ASP A 47 2.04 5.30 -17.35
CA ASP A 47 3.38 5.87 -17.17
C ASP A 47 3.92 6.54 -18.45
N SER A 48 3.64 5.98 -19.63
CA SER A 48 4.01 6.60 -20.90
C SER A 48 3.19 7.87 -21.20
N LYS A 49 1.90 7.90 -20.84
CA LYS A 49 1.10 9.13 -20.94
C LYS A 49 1.66 10.20 -20.00
N LEU A 50 1.99 9.82 -18.77
CA LEU A 50 2.56 10.73 -17.76
C LEU A 50 3.95 11.25 -18.19
N SER A 51 4.78 10.44 -18.83
CA SER A 51 6.08 10.88 -19.35
C SER A 51 5.92 11.97 -20.42
N GLY A 52 4.88 11.87 -21.25
CA GLY A 52 4.52 12.90 -22.23
C GLY A 52 4.06 14.21 -21.57
N LEU A 53 3.21 14.14 -20.53
CA LEU A 53 2.79 15.32 -19.78
C LEU A 53 3.97 16.03 -19.10
N TYR A 54 4.88 15.24 -18.53
CA TYR A 54 6.09 15.76 -17.92
C TYR A 54 7.01 16.42 -18.95
N ALA A 55 7.20 15.80 -20.12
CA ALA A 55 7.97 16.40 -21.22
C ALA A 55 7.38 17.73 -21.69
N ALA A 56 6.04 17.83 -21.79
CA ALA A 56 5.37 19.08 -22.11
C ALA A 56 5.64 20.18 -21.06
N ALA A 57 5.63 19.83 -19.77
CA ALA A 57 5.99 20.75 -18.69
C ALA A 57 7.43 21.26 -18.80
N LEU A 58 8.38 20.38 -19.14
CA LEU A 58 9.78 20.77 -19.40
C LEU A 58 9.90 21.74 -20.59
N ARG A 59 9.21 21.48 -21.70
CA ARG A 59 9.20 22.38 -22.88
C ARG A 59 8.61 23.74 -22.55
N GLN A 60 7.57 23.78 -21.71
CA GLN A 60 7.01 25.02 -21.21
C GLN A 60 8.05 25.80 -20.39
N GLY A 61 8.78 25.12 -19.50
CA GLY A 61 9.89 25.70 -18.75
C GLY A 61 10.97 26.30 -19.66
N ALA A 62 11.37 25.55 -20.68
CA ALA A 62 12.36 25.97 -21.68
C ALA A 62 11.91 27.21 -22.47
N THR A 63 10.61 27.31 -22.78
CA THR A 63 10.04 28.41 -23.58
C THR A 63 9.76 29.66 -22.74
N LYS A 64 9.19 29.49 -21.54
CA LYS A 64 8.74 30.59 -20.69
C LYS A 64 9.77 31.02 -19.64
N ASN A 65 10.89 30.29 -19.53
CA ASN A 65 11.89 30.45 -18.48
C ASN A 65 11.34 30.33 -17.06
N VAL A 66 10.18 29.66 -16.91
CA VAL A 66 9.48 29.40 -15.64
C VAL A 66 8.85 28.02 -15.72
N MET A 67 9.22 27.13 -14.80
CA MET A 67 8.66 25.79 -14.71
C MET A 67 7.21 25.85 -14.22
N PRO A 68 6.30 25.03 -14.80
CA PRO A 68 5.00 24.78 -14.18
C PRO A 68 5.19 24.24 -12.77
N THR A 69 4.38 24.70 -11.82
CA THR A 69 4.42 24.17 -10.45
C THR A 69 3.73 22.82 -10.34
N HIS A 70 2.78 22.52 -11.24
CA HIS A 70 1.96 21.31 -11.23
C HIS A 70 1.85 20.70 -12.63
N ILE A 71 1.57 19.39 -12.66
CA ILE A 71 1.09 18.66 -13.82
C ILE A 71 -0.36 18.25 -13.55
N ASP A 72 -1.25 18.66 -14.45
CA ASP A 72 -2.66 18.28 -14.44
C ASP A 72 -2.92 17.05 -15.33
N ASN A 73 -4.09 16.44 -15.16
CA ASN A 73 -4.54 15.25 -15.89
C ASN A 73 -3.61 14.04 -15.70
N ILE A 74 -3.11 13.86 -14.46
CA ILE A 74 -2.32 12.69 -14.08
C ILE A 74 -3.13 11.41 -14.42
N PRO A 75 -2.58 10.49 -15.25
CA PRO A 75 -3.27 9.26 -15.58
C PRO A 75 -3.42 8.37 -14.34
N SER A 76 -4.65 8.00 -14.00
CA SER A 76 -4.95 7.18 -12.82
C SER A 76 -4.40 5.75 -12.90
N ASP A 77 -4.09 5.28 -14.10
CA ASP A 77 -3.47 3.99 -14.43
C ASP A 77 -1.93 4.03 -14.40
N SER A 78 -1.32 5.22 -14.30
CA SER A 78 0.14 5.36 -14.08
C SER A 78 0.53 4.93 -12.67
N SER A 79 1.74 4.39 -12.50
CA SER A 79 2.29 4.00 -11.20
C SER A 79 2.24 5.17 -10.21
N PHE A 80 2.69 6.36 -10.65
CA PHE A 80 2.58 7.58 -9.85
C PHE A 80 1.12 7.94 -9.54
N GLY A 81 0.23 7.94 -10.53
CA GLY A 81 -1.17 8.31 -10.35
C GLY A 81 -1.93 7.40 -9.39
N LYS A 82 -1.62 6.10 -9.41
CA LYS A 82 -2.16 5.13 -8.44
C LYS A 82 -1.73 5.45 -7.01
N TRP A 83 -0.44 5.71 -6.78
CA TRP A 83 0.10 6.08 -5.45
C TRP A 83 -0.35 7.46 -5.00
N TRP A 84 -0.40 8.43 -5.90
CA TRP A 84 -0.88 9.78 -5.62
C TRP A 84 -2.36 9.78 -5.21
N SER A 85 -3.18 8.97 -5.89
CA SER A 85 -4.57 8.74 -5.51
C SER A 85 -4.69 8.10 -4.13
N HIS A 86 -3.88 7.07 -3.85
CA HIS A 86 -3.87 6.45 -2.52
C HIS A 86 -3.47 7.44 -1.41
N PHE A 87 -2.46 8.26 -1.66
CA PHE A 87 -2.02 9.30 -0.74
C PHE A 87 -3.13 10.34 -0.48
N HIS A 88 -3.81 10.77 -1.55
CA HIS A 88 -4.97 11.65 -1.47
C HIS A 88 -6.10 11.02 -0.63
N ASP A 89 -6.39 9.74 -0.83
CA ASP A 89 -7.41 9.01 -0.07
C ASP A 89 -7.04 8.86 1.41
N ALA A 90 -5.74 8.67 1.73
CA ALA A 90 -5.25 8.60 3.10
C ALA A 90 -5.47 9.94 3.85
N ILE A 91 -5.15 11.08 3.22
CA ILE A 91 -5.38 12.43 3.77
C ILE A 91 -6.89 12.71 3.96
N LYS A 92 -7.74 12.16 3.10
CA LYS A 92 -9.21 12.34 3.19
C LYS A 92 -9.91 11.30 4.05
N SER A 93 -9.17 10.38 4.66
CA SER A 93 -9.75 9.32 5.46
C SER A 93 -10.52 9.86 6.69
N PRO A 94 -11.64 9.23 7.09
CA PRO A 94 -12.42 9.68 8.25
C PRO A 94 -11.59 9.82 9.52
N GLN A 95 -10.67 8.89 9.78
CA GLN A 95 -9.79 8.92 10.94
C GLN A 95 -8.83 10.10 10.95
N PHE A 96 -8.24 10.45 9.79
CA PHE A 96 -7.34 11.58 9.70
C PHE A 96 -8.09 12.90 9.82
N THR A 97 -9.22 13.02 9.11
CA THR A 97 -10.02 14.25 9.09
C THR A 97 -10.68 14.54 10.45
N GLU A 98 -11.19 13.53 11.15
CA GLU A 98 -11.70 13.67 12.52
C GLU A 98 -10.60 14.08 13.50
N TRP A 99 -9.43 13.44 13.43
CA TRP A 99 -8.28 13.80 14.26
C TRP A 99 -7.80 15.22 13.99
N ALA A 100 -7.66 15.60 12.72
CA ALA A 100 -7.25 16.93 12.29
C ALA A 100 -8.23 18.01 12.78
N LYS A 101 -9.54 17.74 12.67
CA LYS A 101 -10.58 18.60 13.23
C LYS A 101 -10.45 18.73 14.74
N GLY A 102 -10.19 17.64 15.46
CA GLY A 102 -9.95 17.65 16.90
C GLY A 102 -8.74 18.52 17.33
N LYS A 103 -7.75 18.69 16.44
CA LYS A 103 -6.58 19.57 16.64
C LYS A 103 -6.74 20.97 16.04
N ASN A 104 -7.91 21.32 15.50
CA ASN A 104 -8.15 22.59 14.80
C ASN A 104 -7.20 22.83 13.61
N ILE A 105 -6.80 21.75 12.94
CA ILE A 105 -5.99 21.81 11.72
C ILE A 105 -6.89 22.25 10.55
N ASP A 106 -6.47 23.30 9.84
CA ASP A 106 -7.13 23.78 8.62
C ASP A 106 -6.67 22.97 7.40
N LEU A 107 -7.47 21.96 7.03
CA LEU A 107 -7.24 21.10 5.87
C LEU A 107 -7.40 21.82 4.52
N SER A 108 -7.89 23.07 4.49
CA SER A 108 -7.91 23.89 3.27
C SER A 108 -6.55 24.52 2.95
N LYS A 109 -5.61 24.48 3.92
CA LYS A 109 -4.25 24.98 3.76
C LYS A 109 -3.29 23.86 3.40
N PRO A 110 -2.14 24.20 2.79
CA PRO A 110 -1.12 23.20 2.48
C PRO A 110 -0.68 22.41 3.70
N ILE A 111 -0.54 21.10 3.53
CA ILE A 111 0.05 20.20 4.52
C ILE A 111 1.40 19.75 3.94
N GLU A 112 2.45 19.99 4.71
CA GLU A 112 3.82 19.59 4.37
C GLU A 112 4.18 18.38 5.23
N LEU A 113 4.73 17.35 4.62
CA LEU A 113 5.14 16.12 5.30
C LEU A 113 6.63 15.91 5.13
N TYR A 114 7.25 15.42 6.20
CA TYR A 114 8.65 15.03 6.28
C TYR A 114 8.69 13.61 6.84
N PRO A 115 8.50 12.57 6.00
CA PRO A 115 8.33 11.21 6.48
C PRO A 115 9.57 10.69 7.24
N SER A 116 10.77 11.05 6.79
CA SER A 116 12.05 10.70 7.43
C SER A 116 12.24 11.23 8.85
N THR A 117 11.56 12.32 9.21
CA THR A 117 11.61 12.91 10.56
C THR A 117 10.31 12.75 11.34
N ASP A 118 9.33 12.01 10.78
CA ASP A 118 7.98 11.86 11.32
C ASP A 118 7.36 13.22 11.73
N GLN A 119 7.53 14.20 10.85
CA GLN A 119 7.09 15.58 11.06
C GLN A 119 6.09 16.00 10.00
N MET A 120 5.07 16.74 10.43
CA MET A 120 4.05 17.33 9.56
C MET A 120 3.89 18.81 9.91
N THR A 121 4.02 19.70 8.92
CA THR A 121 3.73 21.13 9.09
C THR A 121 2.34 21.45 8.55
N VAL A 122 1.48 21.96 9.43
CA VAL A 122 0.07 22.25 9.19
C VAL A 122 -0.28 23.67 9.60
N THR A 123 -1.48 24.12 9.24
CA THR A 123 -2.03 25.38 9.77
C THR A 123 -2.99 25.06 10.91
N ILE A 124 -2.70 25.50 12.12
CA ILE A 124 -3.56 25.36 13.31
C ILE A 124 -3.98 26.76 13.74
N ASN A 125 -5.28 27.02 13.82
CA ASN A 125 -5.81 28.35 14.21
C ASN A 125 -5.19 29.53 13.43
N GLY A 126 -4.88 29.32 12.15
CA GLY A 126 -4.26 30.32 11.27
C GLY A 126 -2.74 30.47 11.38
N GLN A 127 -2.07 29.71 12.26
CA GLN A 127 -0.61 29.69 12.40
C GLN A 127 0.00 28.42 11.81
N ARG A 128 1.17 28.55 11.16
CA ARG A 128 1.92 27.38 10.68
C ARG A 128 2.64 26.74 11.86
N GLU A 129 2.30 25.48 12.15
CA GLU A 129 2.87 24.70 13.25
C GLU A 129 3.42 23.38 12.74
N ALA A 130 4.56 22.97 13.29
CA ALA A 130 5.18 21.68 13.02
C ALA A 130 4.81 20.69 14.13
N LEU A 131 4.16 19.59 13.73
CA LEU A 131 3.81 18.47 14.60
C LEU A 131 4.84 17.36 14.42
N ILE A 132 5.42 16.90 15.52
CA ILE A 132 6.42 15.81 15.53
C ILE A 132 5.78 14.60 16.20
N GLY A 133 5.81 13.44 15.55
CA GLY A 133 5.01 12.28 15.97
C GLY A 133 5.28 11.76 17.38
N ARG A 134 6.54 11.72 17.81
CA ARG A 134 6.92 11.34 19.18
C ARG A 134 6.36 12.27 20.26
N GLU A 135 6.00 13.50 19.89
CA GLU A 135 5.45 14.54 20.78
C GLU A 135 3.92 14.55 20.74
N GLN A 136 3.32 13.68 19.92
CA GLN A 136 1.86 13.57 19.79
C GLN A 136 1.30 12.43 20.64
N ASP A 137 -0.03 12.46 20.79
CA ASP A 137 -0.78 11.45 21.51
C ASP A 137 -0.81 10.08 20.78
N ILE A 138 -1.33 9.07 21.48
CA ILE A 138 -1.40 7.67 21.02
C ILE A 138 -2.12 7.48 19.67
N MET A 139 -2.92 8.44 19.21
CA MET A 139 -3.60 8.34 17.91
C MET A 139 -2.68 8.65 16.72
N TRP A 140 -1.59 9.39 16.90
CA TRP A 140 -0.68 9.75 15.81
C TRP A 140 -0.26 8.56 14.93
N PRO A 141 0.32 7.46 15.47
CA PRO A 141 0.75 6.32 14.67
C PRO A 141 -0.42 5.56 14.01
N VAL A 142 -1.66 5.79 14.43
CA VAL A 142 -2.84 5.18 13.82
C VAL A 142 -3.38 6.04 12.67
N VAL A 143 -3.42 7.37 12.86
CA VAL A 143 -4.10 8.28 11.91
C VAL A 143 -3.15 8.90 10.90
N VAL A 144 -1.89 9.17 11.28
CA VAL A 144 -0.90 9.85 10.43
C VAL A 144 0.00 8.86 9.72
N ALA A 145 0.24 7.66 10.27
CA ALA A 145 1.14 6.69 9.65
C ALA A 145 0.75 6.30 8.20
N PRO A 146 -0.54 6.04 7.85
CA PRO A 146 -0.91 5.78 6.45
C PRO A 146 -0.56 6.94 5.51
N VAL A 147 -0.71 8.18 5.99
CA VAL A 147 -0.36 9.40 5.26
C VAL A 147 1.15 9.50 5.06
N MET A 148 1.94 9.24 6.11
CA MET A 148 3.41 9.27 6.05
C MET A 148 3.98 8.18 5.15
N ARG A 149 3.43 6.96 5.19
CA ARG A 149 3.89 5.86 4.32
C ARG A 149 3.65 6.21 2.85
N ALA A 150 2.45 6.71 2.51
CA ALA A 150 2.16 7.15 1.14
C ALA A 150 3.08 8.29 0.69
N ALA A 151 3.34 9.27 1.58
CA ALA A 151 4.26 10.38 1.29
C ALA A 151 5.71 9.91 1.07
N ALA A 152 6.20 8.95 1.88
CA ALA A 152 7.55 8.40 1.72
C ALA A 152 7.77 7.77 0.34
N ILE A 153 6.77 7.02 -0.15
CA ILE A 153 6.79 6.41 -1.48
C ILE A 153 6.85 7.47 -2.59
N ILE A 154 6.11 8.57 -2.44
CA ILE A 154 6.11 9.70 -3.39
C ILE A 154 7.45 10.44 -3.37
N GLY A 155 7.99 10.75 -2.20
CA GLY A 155 9.24 11.51 -2.04
C GLY A 155 10.50 10.78 -2.50
N ALA A 156 10.42 9.51 -2.90
CA ALA A 156 11.60 8.63 -3.06
C ALA A 156 12.48 8.59 -1.82
N GLU A 157 11.89 8.81 -0.63
CA GLU A 157 12.65 8.64 0.58
C GLU A 157 13.06 7.18 0.68
N ARG A 158 14.35 6.98 0.96
CA ARG A 158 14.83 5.66 1.33
C ARG A 158 14.05 5.26 2.59
N ALA A 159 13.12 4.32 2.49
CA ALA A 159 12.88 3.45 3.64
C ALA A 159 14.27 2.93 4.06
N PRO A 160 14.69 2.98 5.33
CA PRO A 160 16.05 2.62 5.70
C PRO A 160 16.44 1.27 5.10
N VAL A 161 17.66 1.19 4.55
CA VAL A 161 18.21 0.04 3.81
C VAL A 161 18.32 -1.15 4.76
N ALA A 162 17.21 -1.85 4.89
CA ALA A 162 16.97 -3.11 5.59
C ALA A 162 15.46 -3.36 5.71
N ALA A 163 14.60 -2.41 5.30
CA ALA A 163 13.25 -2.43 5.78
C ALA A 163 12.31 -3.41 5.06
N THR A 164 12.19 -4.60 5.60
CA THR A 164 10.97 -5.39 5.44
C THR A 164 9.80 -4.60 6.04
N THR A 165 8.55 -4.88 5.69
CA THR A 165 7.36 -4.20 6.26
C THR A 165 7.33 -4.22 7.81
N SER A 166 8.07 -5.14 8.44
CA SER A 166 8.38 -5.19 9.88
C SER A 166 9.24 -4.01 10.35
N ASP A 167 10.29 -3.66 9.61
CA ASP A 167 11.24 -2.62 9.96
C ASP A 167 10.74 -1.21 9.67
N ILE A 168 9.80 -1.04 8.73
CA ILE A 168 9.08 0.23 8.57
C ILE A 168 8.34 0.53 9.87
N ASN A 169 7.67 -0.48 10.44
CA ASN A 169 7.01 -0.32 11.72
C ASN A 169 8.01 -0.19 12.88
N GLU A 170 9.10 -0.97 12.95
CA GLU A 170 10.13 -0.76 13.98
C GLU A 170 10.84 0.59 13.86
N PHE A 171 11.03 1.14 12.66
CA PHE A 171 11.53 2.49 12.47
C PHE A 171 10.57 3.50 13.11
N PHE A 172 9.28 3.41 12.82
CA PHE A 172 8.26 4.27 13.41
C PHE A 172 8.06 4.03 14.93
N TYR A 173 8.19 2.80 15.43
CA TYR A 173 8.16 2.51 16.87
C TYR A 173 9.44 2.97 17.59
N SER A 174 10.63 2.84 16.98
CA SER A 174 11.90 3.25 17.58
C SER A 174 12.07 4.77 17.65
N LEU A 175 11.35 5.53 16.81
CA LEU A 175 11.24 7.00 16.92
C LEU A 175 10.42 7.44 18.14
N SER A 176 9.50 6.59 18.62
CA SER A 176 8.73 6.85 19.85
C SER A 176 9.48 6.50 21.15
N ALA A 177 10.64 5.83 21.07
CA ALA A 177 11.30 5.20 22.23
C ALA A 177 12.77 5.61 22.48
N ARG A 178 13.34 6.63 21.82
CA ARG A 178 14.71 7.08 22.13
C ARG A 178 14.72 8.22 23.15
N ASN A 179 15.40 7.96 24.27
CA ASN A 179 15.62 8.88 25.38
C ASN A 179 16.20 10.22 24.93
N VAL A 180 15.58 11.29 25.42
CA VAL A 180 15.98 12.69 25.29
C VAL A 180 17.29 12.91 26.04
N THR A 181 18.39 13.14 25.33
CA THR A 181 19.39 14.14 25.74
C THR A 181 20.27 14.53 24.54
N GLN A 182 20.23 15.81 24.19
CA GLN A 182 21.08 16.49 23.19
C GLN A 182 20.85 16.15 21.71
N MET A 183 19.86 16.79 21.08
CA MET A 183 20.06 17.37 19.74
C MET A 183 19.35 18.71 19.66
N ARG A 184 20.18 19.74 19.75
CA ARG A 184 19.90 21.16 19.50
C ARG A 184 19.73 21.31 17.98
N TRP A 185 18.50 21.60 17.53
CA TRP A 185 18.10 22.03 16.17
C TRP A 185 19.19 21.93 15.08
N SER A 186 19.36 20.76 14.49
CA SER A 186 19.87 20.66 13.14
C SER A 186 18.70 20.26 12.25
N THR A 187 18.23 21.20 11.43
CA THR A 187 17.63 20.85 10.13
C THR A 187 18.59 19.90 9.45
N THR A 188 18.32 18.61 9.51
CA THR A 188 19.03 17.64 8.67
C THR A 188 18.76 18.08 7.23
N PRO A 189 19.79 18.38 6.42
CA PRO A 189 19.60 18.93 5.07
C PRO A 189 18.90 18.00 4.07
N ASN A 190 18.43 16.84 4.51
CA ASN A 190 17.97 15.74 3.65
C ASN A 190 16.56 15.23 4.00
N ALA A 191 15.78 15.94 4.83
CA ALA A 191 14.38 15.57 5.03
C ALA A 191 13.60 15.91 3.75
N THR A 192 13.07 14.91 3.06
CA THR A 192 12.36 15.15 1.80
C THR A 192 10.99 15.70 2.11
N LEU A 193 10.79 16.96 1.72
CA LEU A 193 9.50 17.60 1.81
C LEU A 193 8.57 16.98 0.76
N VAL A 194 7.39 16.54 1.21
CA VAL A 194 6.30 16.09 0.33
C VAL A 194 5.05 16.90 0.64
N MET A 195 4.48 17.52 -0.38
CA MET A 195 3.22 18.24 -0.28
C MET A 195 2.05 17.25 -0.31
N ALA A 196 1.11 17.37 0.63
CA ALA A 196 -0.09 16.54 0.62
C ALA A 196 -0.97 16.85 -0.62
N PRO A 197 -1.63 15.84 -1.22
CA PRO A 197 -2.45 16.04 -2.40
C PRO A 197 -3.71 16.83 -2.07
N THR A 198 -3.99 17.86 -2.86
CA THR A 198 -5.30 18.55 -2.86
C THR A 198 -6.26 17.98 -3.90
N SER A 199 -5.73 17.25 -4.89
CA SER A 199 -6.42 16.55 -5.97
C SER A 199 -5.74 15.21 -6.26
N ASN A 200 -6.48 14.24 -6.80
CA ASN A 200 -5.94 12.96 -7.27
C ASN A 200 -5.45 13.00 -8.73
N SER A 201 -5.79 14.04 -9.49
CA SER A 201 -5.46 14.16 -10.92
C SER A 201 -4.53 15.33 -11.23
N SER A 202 -4.07 16.05 -10.22
CA SER A 202 -3.09 17.14 -10.32
C SER A 202 -2.06 16.99 -9.22
N ALA A 203 -0.79 17.10 -9.56
CA ALA A 203 0.32 16.92 -8.62
C ALA A 203 1.44 17.93 -8.88
N PRO A 204 2.21 18.30 -7.83
CA PRO A 204 3.42 19.10 -8.01
C PRO A 204 4.39 18.42 -8.97
N LEU A 205 5.03 19.20 -9.84
CA LEU A 205 6.03 18.69 -10.79
C LEU A 205 7.15 17.92 -10.05
N GLU A 206 7.60 18.46 -8.93
CA GLU A 206 8.61 17.88 -8.04
C GLU A 206 8.20 16.52 -7.46
N ALA A 207 6.91 16.28 -7.22
CA ALA A 207 6.45 14.98 -6.72
C ALA A 207 6.59 13.89 -7.80
N VAL A 208 6.34 14.23 -9.08
CA VAL A 208 6.55 13.32 -10.22
C VAL A 208 8.04 13.05 -10.42
N GLU A 209 8.88 14.09 -10.33
CA GLU A 209 10.34 13.97 -10.40
C GLU A 209 10.88 12.99 -9.35
N SER A 210 10.55 13.26 -8.10
CA SER A 210 10.97 12.44 -6.96
C SER A 210 10.48 11.01 -7.14
N PHE A 211 9.21 10.81 -7.49
CA PHE A 211 8.68 9.47 -7.68
C PHE A 211 9.41 8.66 -8.75
N TYR A 212 9.81 9.22 -9.89
CA TYR A 212 10.56 8.45 -10.88
C TYR A 212 12.08 8.51 -10.68
N GLY A 213 12.56 9.21 -9.64
CA GLY A 213 13.98 9.44 -9.41
C GLY A 213 14.66 10.13 -10.60
N ALA A 214 13.91 10.92 -11.35
CA ALA A 214 14.43 11.60 -12.52
C ALA A 214 15.48 12.61 -12.05
N SER A 215 16.73 12.46 -12.50
CA SER A 215 17.79 13.42 -12.22
C SER A 215 17.32 14.80 -12.70
N ARG A 216 17.22 15.77 -11.79
CA ARG A 216 16.77 17.13 -12.13
C ARG A 216 17.66 17.66 -13.25
N PRO A 217 17.12 17.94 -14.44
CA PRO A 217 17.92 18.63 -15.44
C PRO A 217 18.33 19.98 -14.86
N LEU A 218 19.52 20.45 -15.21
CA LEU A 218 19.84 21.85 -14.98
C LEU A 218 18.73 22.70 -15.62
N TYR A 219 18.30 23.77 -14.95
CA TYR A 219 17.27 24.67 -15.48
C TYR A 219 17.82 25.56 -16.61
N THR A 220 18.55 24.96 -17.55
CA THR A 220 18.94 25.58 -18.81
C THR A 220 17.95 25.14 -19.88
N LYS A 221 17.67 26.03 -20.82
CA LYS A 221 16.78 25.74 -21.94
C LYS A 221 17.17 24.45 -22.66
N GLU A 222 18.46 24.28 -22.95
CA GLU A 222 19.01 23.12 -23.67
C GLU A 222 18.82 21.81 -22.90
N ALA A 223 19.06 21.80 -21.58
CA ALA A 223 18.89 20.59 -20.77
C ALA A 223 17.40 20.20 -20.63
N LEU A 224 16.51 21.19 -20.49
CA LEU A 224 15.06 20.96 -20.46
C LEU A 224 14.54 20.41 -21.80
N GLU A 225 14.97 20.98 -22.92
CA GLU A 225 14.59 20.52 -24.26
C GLU A 225 15.12 19.12 -24.56
N THR A 226 16.37 18.84 -24.18
CA THR A 226 16.99 17.51 -24.33
C THR A 226 16.21 16.47 -23.54
N ARG A 227 15.94 16.74 -22.25
CA ARG A 227 15.20 15.80 -21.40
C ARG A 227 13.76 15.59 -21.88
N ALA A 228 13.10 16.64 -22.37
CA ALA A 228 11.76 16.52 -22.96
C ALA A 228 11.77 15.59 -24.18
N ALA A 229 12.73 15.77 -25.10
CA ALA A 229 12.87 14.94 -26.29
C ALA A 229 13.18 13.47 -25.94
N GLU A 230 14.00 13.22 -24.91
CA GLU A 230 14.25 11.88 -24.40
C GLU A 230 12.97 11.19 -23.90
N LEU A 231 12.16 11.88 -23.08
CA LEU A 231 10.93 11.34 -22.51
C LEU A 231 9.85 11.11 -23.57
N GLU A 232 9.77 11.97 -24.58
CA GLU A 232 8.87 11.81 -25.73
C GLU A 232 9.29 10.63 -26.62
N GLY A 233 10.60 10.47 -26.85
CA GLY A 233 11.14 9.39 -27.68
C GLY A 233 11.07 8.03 -26.99
N LYS A 234 11.48 7.96 -25.71
CA LYS A 234 11.51 6.71 -24.93
C LYS A 234 10.15 6.33 -24.36
N LYS A 235 9.25 7.31 -24.17
CA LYS A 235 7.93 7.10 -23.55
C LYS A 235 8.01 6.48 -22.15
N SER A 236 9.10 6.74 -21.44
CA SER A 236 9.39 6.18 -20.12
C SER A 236 10.34 7.07 -19.32
N PHE A 237 10.31 6.92 -18.00
CA PHE A 237 11.24 7.55 -17.08
C PHE A 237 12.36 6.54 -16.70
N ASN A 238 13.51 6.47 -17.41
CA ASN A 238 14.69 5.64 -17.03
C ASN A 238 15.95 6.52 -16.81
N GLU A 239 16.98 6.19 -16.01
CA GLU A 239 17.34 5.00 -15.19
C GLU A 239 17.69 5.46 -13.74
N LEU A 240 17.05 4.89 -12.73
CA LEU A 240 17.54 4.92 -11.34
C LEU A 240 18.79 4.02 -11.24
N SER A 241 19.67 4.21 -10.25
CA SER A 241 20.82 3.30 -10.03
C SER A 241 20.31 1.87 -9.74
N SER A 242 20.99 0.82 -10.23
CA SER A 242 20.48 -0.57 -10.16
C SER A 242 20.09 -1.05 -8.75
N LEU A 243 20.77 -0.54 -7.70
CA LEU A 243 20.43 -0.84 -6.32
C LEU A 243 19.19 -0.08 -5.81
N ASP A 244 18.99 1.16 -6.29
CA ASP A 244 17.81 1.97 -5.94
C ASP A 244 16.57 1.50 -6.74
N VAL A 245 16.76 0.97 -7.96
CA VAL A 245 15.69 0.43 -8.84
C VAL A 245 14.96 -0.71 -8.17
N GLU A 246 15.66 -1.78 -7.74
CA GLU A 246 14.99 -2.99 -7.26
C GLU A 246 14.14 -2.70 -6.02
N ARG A 247 14.67 -1.91 -5.09
CA ARG A 247 13.96 -1.55 -3.87
C ARG A 247 12.81 -0.58 -4.11
N LEU A 248 13.02 0.50 -4.85
CA LEU A 248 11.94 1.45 -5.17
C LEU A 248 10.88 0.80 -6.05
N ALA A 249 11.25 -0.11 -6.96
CA ALA A 249 10.30 -0.87 -7.76
C ALA A 249 9.47 -1.84 -6.91
N HIS A 250 10.08 -2.47 -5.90
CA HIS A 250 9.34 -3.29 -4.93
C HIS A 250 8.37 -2.42 -4.11
N ASP A 251 8.86 -1.34 -3.52
CA ASP A 251 8.08 -0.44 -2.66
C ASP A 251 6.95 0.28 -3.42
N ARG A 252 7.09 0.49 -4.73
CA ARG A 252 6.11 1.16 -5.60
C ARG A 252 5.27 0.20 -6.43
N SER A 253 5.47 -1.11 -6.27
CA SER A 253 4.74 -2.13 -7.02
C SER A 253 3.23 -2.05 -6.77
N ASP A 254 2.45 -2.65 -7.68
CA ASP A 254 1.01 -2.80 -7.49
C ASP A 254 0.69 -3.64 -6.25
N ASP A 255 1.54 -4.62 -5.90
CA ASP A 255 1.40 -5.45 -4.69
C ASP A 255 1.62 -4.64 -3.40
N ALA A 256 2.63 -3.77 -3.39
CA ALA A 256 2.87 -2.85 -2.28
C ALA A 256 1.70 -1.86 -2.13
N LEU A 257 1.17 -1.34 -3.24
CA LEU A 257 -0.01 -0.48 -3.24
C LEU A 257 -1.26 -1.20 -2.70
N VAL A 258 -1.48 -2.46 -3.10
CA VAL A 258 -2.59 -3.28 -2.58
C VAL A 258 -2.46 -3.44 -1.08
N THR A 259 -1.25 -3.73 -0.58
CA THR A 259 -0.96 -3.85 0.84
C THR A 259 -1.29 -2.57 1.60
N GLU A 260 -0.88 -1.40 1.09
CA GLU A 260 -1.19 -0.11 1.72
C GLU A 260 -2.69 0.23 1.67
N LYS A 261 -3.39 -0.09 0.57
CA LYS A 261 -4.85 0.06 0.49
C LYS A 261 -5.59 -0.79 1.51
N ILE A 262 -5.13 -2.03 1.73
CA ILE A 262 -5.68 -2.92 2.77
C ILE A 262 -5.44 -2.32 4.15
N ALA A 263 -4.22 -1.86 4.44
CA ALA A 263 -3.88 -1.25 5.72
C ALA A 263 -4.72 0.01 6.03
N LEU A 264 -4.94 0.86 5.02
CA LEU A 264 -5.81 2.03 5.16
C LEU A 264 -7.26 1.64 5.43
N ALA A 265 -7.79 0.65 4.69
CA ALA A 265 -9.13 0.13 4.86
C ALA A 265 -9.36 -0.49 6.25
N ASP A 266 -8.39 -1.26 6.75
CA ASP A 266 -8.43 -1.84 8.09
C ASP A 266 -8.41 -0.76 9.17
N THR A 267 -7.64 0.31 8.95
CA THR A 267 -7.61 1.47 9.85
C THR A 267 -8.97 2.19 9.89
N GLN A 268 -9.63 2.32 8.74
CA GLN A 268 -10.99 2.89 8.65
C GLN A 268 -12.01 2.02 9.39
N ASN A 269 -11.96 0.70 9.20
CA ASN A 269 -12.84 -0.22 9.93
C ASN A 269 -12.62 -0.15 11.45
N LYS A 270 -11.37 -0.11 11.91
CA LYS A 270 -11.03 0.07 13.33
C LYS A 270 -11.55 1.40 13.87
N HIS A 271 -11.44 2.47 13.09
CA HIS A 271 -11.96 3.79 13.44
C HIS A 271 -13.47 3.78 13.62
N MET A 272 -14.20 3.20 12.66
CA MET A 272 -15.66 3.05 12.74
C MET A 272 -16.09 2.19 13.93
N LEU A 273 -15.41 1.07 14.17
CA LEU A 273 -15.67 0.21 15.32
C LEU A 273 -15.45 0.97 16.63
N ARG A 274 -14.31 1.65 16.78
CA ARG A 274 -13.99 2.44 17.97
C ARG A 274 -15.06 3.50 18.24
N ASN A 275 -15.47 4.26 17.22
CA ASN A 275 -16.51 5.28 17.36
C ASN A 275 -17.85 4.67 17.79
N LYS A 276 -18.22 3.48 17.30
CA LYS A 276 -19.45 2.79 17.74
C LYS A 276 -19.33 2.27 19.18
N LEU A 277 -18.18 1.69 19.56
CA LEU A 277 -17.93 1.22 20.93
C LEU A 277 -17.91 2.36 21.96
N GLN A 278 -17.47 3.56 21.58
CA GLN A 278 -17.50 4.75 22.44
C GLN A 278 -18.92 5.24 22.74
N ASN A 279 -19.89 4.92 21.88
CA ASN A 279 -21.26 5.40 21.94
C ASN A 279 -22.27 4.33 22.40
N ILE A 280 -21.81 3.29 23.11
CA ILE A 280 -22.71 2.27 23.67
C ILE A 280 -23.64 2.94 24.72
N PRO A 281 -24.97 2.80 24.60
CA PRO A 281 -25.94 3.54 25.42
C PRO A 281 -26.10 3.02 26.86
N GLY A 282 -25.45 1.90 27.20
CA GLY A 282 -25.61 1.21 28.48
C GLY A 282 -24.32 0.55 28.96
N ARG A 283 -24.24 0.28 30.26
CA ARG A 283 -23.07 -0.37 30.89
C ARG A 283 -23.35 -1.79 31.36
N GLU A 284 -24.60 -2.23 31.31
CA GLU A 284 -24.95 -3.60 31.69
C GLU A 284 -24.50 -4.62 30.63
N PRO A 285 -24.00 -5.81 31.03
CA PRO A 285 -23.52 -6.83 30.09
C PRO A 285 -24.53 -7.19 28.99
N GLN A 286 -25.82 -7.28 29.34
CA GLN A 286 -26.88 -7.60 28.37
C GLN A 286 -27.08 -6.47 27.35
N GLN A 287 -27.06 -5.21 27.79
CA GLN A 287 -27.19 -4.05 26.91
C GLN A 287 -26.00 -3.96 25.95
N ILE A 288 -24.79 -4.24 26.43
CA ILE A 288 -23.59 -4.31 25.60
C ILE A 288 -23.73 -5.44 24.58
N ALA A 289 -24.13 -6.64 25.01
CA ALA A 289 -24.31 -7.78 24.14
C ALA A 289 -25.36 -7.54 23.05
N ASP A 290 -26.48 -6.92 23.39
CA ASP A 290 -27.55 -6.59 22.45
C ASP A 290 -27.10 -5.49 21.48
N TYR A 291 -26.42 -4.44 21.96
CA TYR A 291 -25.88 -3.38 21.11
C TYR A 291 -24.90 -3.92 20.06
N LEU A 292 -24.00 -4.84 20.45
CA LEU A 292 -23.03 -5.44 19.53
C LEU A 292 -23.71 -6.31 18.45
N LYS A 293 -24.86 -6.92 18.76
CA LYS A 293 -25.63 -7.73 17.82
C LYS A 293 -26.43 -6.89 16.83
N THR A 294 -27.07 -5.83 17.31
CA THR A 294 -28.01 -5.05 16.49
C THR A 294 -27.35 -3.90 15.74
N THR A 295 -26.22 -3.40 16.23
CA THR A 295 -25.49 -2.30 15.58
C THR A 295 -24.61 -2.86 14.47
N THR A 296 -24.67 -2.25 13.29
CA THR A 296 -23.89 -2.66 12.13
C THR A 296 -22.73 -1.72 11.84
N ILE A 297 -21.76 -2.20 11.07
CA ILE A 297 -20.64 -1.46 10.48
C ILE A 297 -20.59 -1.75 8.98
N ASP A 298 -20.38 -0.70 8.18
CA ASP A 298 -20.15 -0.81 6.75
C ASP A 298 -18.66 -1.08 6.53
N VAL A 299 -18.31 -2.33 6.30
CA VAL A 299 -16.95 -2.80 6.13
C VAL A 299 -16.37 -2.24 4.84
N HIS A 300 -15.17 -1.67 4.92
CA HIS A 300 -14.48 -1.19 3.74
C HIS A 300 -14.16 -2.35 2.77
N PRO A 301 -14.47 -2.24 1.47
CA PRO A 301 -14.33 -3.35 0.51
C PRO A 301 -12.89 -3.85 0.34
N ASN A 302 -11.90 -2.97 0.50
CA ASN A 302 -10.49 -3.35 0.43
C ASN A 302 -9.91 -3.86 1.77
N SER A 303 -10.72 -4.00 2.83
CA SER A 303 -10.20 -4.45 4.13
C SER A 303 -9.88 -5.94 4.14
N SER A 304 -8.95 -6.34 5.01
CA SER A 304 -8.63 -7.77 5.21
C SER A 304 -9.87 -8.58 5.61
N TYR A 305 -10.77 -7.98 6.40
CA TYR A 305 -12.05 -8.60 6.72
C TYR A 305 -12.90 -8.84 5.48
N ALA A 306 -13.09 -7.83 4.61
CA ALA A 306 -13.90 -7.99 3.40
C ALA A 306 -13.30 -9.02 2.44
N LEU A 307 -11.97 -9.01 2.26
CA LEU A 307 -11.26 -9.90 1.34
C LEU A 307 -11.27 -11.38 1.79
N THR A 308 -11.46 -11.66 3.08
CA THR A 308 -11.54 -13.03 3.60
C THR A 308 -12.96 -13.60 3.63
N GLN A 309 -13.98 -12.75 3.49
CA GLN A 309 -15.37 -13.17 3.51
C GLN A 309 -15.86 -13.47 2.09
N GLU A 310 -15.66 -14.71 1.67
CA GLU A 310 -16.14 -15.23 0.38
C GLU A 310 -17.69 -15.16 0.34
N ASN A 311 -18.26 -14.41 -0.61
CA ASN A 311 -19.70 -14.28 -0.86
C ASN A 311 -20.53 -13.53 0.22
N GLN A 312 -20.09 -12.35 0.68
CA GLN A 312 -21.01 -11.43 1.35
C GLN A 312 -21.73 -10.55 0.31
N ASP A 313 -23.03 -10.77 0.12
CA ASP A 313 -23.88 -9.94 -0.76
C ASP A 313 -23.97 -8.47 -0.29
N THR A 314 -23.58 -8.20 0.97
CA THR A 314 -23.59 -6.88 1.58
C THR A 314 -22.31 -6.61 2.36
N ASN A 315 -21.71 -5.43 2.19
CA ASN A 315 -20.55 -4.98 2.98
C ASN A 315 -20.92 -4.60 4.44
N THR A 316 -22.18 -4.75 4.84
CA THR A 316 -22.67 -4.35 6.16
C THR A 316 -22.80 -5.57 7.07
N VAL A 317 -22.08 -5.57 8.20
CA VAL A 317 -22.12 -6.66 9.20
C VAL A 317 -22.38 -6.13 10.60
N SER A 318 -22.92 -6.94 11.50
CA SER A 318 -23.04 -6.56 12.93
C SER A 318 -21.66 -6.35 13.56
N LEU A 319 -21.56 -5.52 14.60
CA LEU A 319 -20.33 -5.36 15.38
C LEU A 319 -19.84 -6.70 15.95
N GLU A 320 -20.74 -7.55 16.44
CA GLU A 320 -20.39 -8.88 16.94
C GLU A 320 -19.68 -9.72 15.88
N ASN A 321 -20.27 -9.86 14.69
CA ASN A 321 -19.67 -10.61 13.57
C ASN A 321 -18.36 -9.99 13.08
N PHE A 322 -18.23 -8.66 13.10
CA PHE A 322 -16.98 -7.99 12.73
C PHE A 322 -15.87 -8.31 13.73
N ILE A 323 -16.15 -8.20 15.03
CA ILE A 323 -15.20 -8.45 16.13
C ILE A 323 -14.74 -9.92 16.10
N LEU A 324 -15.69 -10.85 16.03
CA LEU A 324 -15.40 -12.28 16.02
C LEU A 324 -14.69 -12.72 14.73
N GLY A 325 -15.12 -12.22 13.57
CA GLY A 325 -14.49 -12.52 12.29
C GLY A 325 -13.08 -11.92 12.16
N SER A 326 -12.80 -10.82 12.86
CA SER A 326 -11.45 -10.25 13.00
C SER A 326 -10.56 -11.02 13.99
N GLY A 327 -11.06 -12.11 14.58
CA GLY A 327 -10.33 -12.94 15.53
C GLY A 327 -10.22 -12.36 16.95
N TRP A 328 -10.99 -11.33 17.27
CA TRP A 328 -10.99 -10.71 18.60
C TRP A 328 -12.03 -11.36 19.53
N SER A 329 -11.76 -11.29 20.83
CA SER A 329 -12.75 -11.71 21.84
C SER A 329 -13.85 -10.66 21.97
N LYS A 330 -15.10 -11.11 21.96
CA LYS A 330 -16.26 -10.25 22.23
C LYS A 330 -16.15 -9.62 23.63
N PRO A 331 -16.28 -8.29 23.78
CA PRO A 331 -16.31 -7.67 25.09
C PRO A 331 -17.64 -7.98 25.79
N ALA A 332 -17.56 -8.46 27.03
CA ALA A 332 -18.68 -8.86 27.86
C ALA A 332 -19.07 -7.84 28.93
N GLY A 333 -18.29 -6.75 29.08
CA GLY A 333 -18.57 -5.73 30.09
C GLY A 333 -17.80 -4.42 29.84
N PRO A 334 -18.09 -3.37 30.63
CA PRO A 334 -17.54 -2.03 30.41
C PRO A 334 -16.01 -1.96 30.39
N LEU A 335 -15.34 -2.72 31.26
CA LEU A 335 -13.88 -2.76 31.29
C LEU A 335 -13.31 -3.38 30.01
N GLN A 336 -13.89 -4.49 29.52
CA GLN A 336 -13.44 -5.13 28.29
C GLN A 336 -13.73 -4.26 27.06
N VAL A 337 -14.82 -3.47 27.07
CA VAL A 337 -15.07 -2.44 26.04
C VAL A 337 -13.99 -1.37 26.08
N ALA A 338 -13.63 -0.87 27.27
CA ALA A 338 -12.58 0.13 27.43
C ALA A 338 -11.20 -0.40 26.97
N ASP A 339 -10.85 -1.63 27.34
CA ASP A 339 -9.61 -2.30 26.92
C ASP A 339 -9.58 -2.49 25.40
N MET A 340 -10.71 -2.88 24.80
CA MET A 340 -10.81 -3.00 23.35
C MET A 340 -10.67 -1.64 22.66
N ILE A 341 -11.32 -0.60 23.16
CA ILE A 341 -11.15 0.78 22.64
C ILE A 341 -9.69 1.19 22.74
N LEU A 342 -9.00 0.88 23.83
CA LEU A 342 -7.59 1.16 24.01
C LEU A 342 -6.73 0.39 22.99
N ALA A 343 -6.99 -0.89 22.80
CA ALA A 343 -6.29 -1.72 21.81
C ALA A 343 -6.50 -1.22 20.37
N LEU A 344 -7.69 -0.70 20.03
CA LEU A 344 -7.98 -0.11 18.73
C LEU A 344 -7.25 1.23 18.49
N LYS A 345 -6.75 1.87 19.55
CA LYS A 345 -5.85 3.04 19.46
C LYS A 345 -4.39 2.64 19.33
N SER A 346 -4.06 1.36 19.50
CA SER A 346 -2.71 0.86 19.29
C SER A 346 -2.50 0.55 17.81
N PRO A 347 -1.35 0.93 17.22
CA PRO A 347 -0.99 0.48 15.88
C PRO A 347 -1.01 -1.04 15.78
N SER A 348 -1.54 -1.58 14.67
CA SER A 348 -1.56 -3.02 14.41
C SER A 348 -0.14 -3.55 14.40
N LEU A 349 0.11 -4.65 15.13
CA LEU A 349 1.32 -5.44 14.93
C LEU A 349 1.26 -6.04 13.52
N SER A 350 2.16 -5.64 12.62
CA SER A 350 2.29 -6.29 11.31
C SER A 350 2.75 -7.74 11.50
N GLU A 351 2.20 -8.64 10.69
CA GLU A 351 2.80 -9.97 10.54
C GLU A 351 4.13 -9.85 9.77
N PRO A 352 5.16 -10.62 10.13
CA PRO A 352 6.45 -10.57 9.45
C PRO A 352 6.31 -10.89 7.96
N ALA A 353 7.04 -10.17 7.11
CA ALA A 353 7.02 -10.35 5.66
C ALA A 353 7.62 -11.69 5.17
N HIS A 354 8.23 -12.48 6.05
CA HIS A 354 8.90 -13.73 5.68
C HIS A 354 8.50 -14.89 6.59
N GLY A 355 7.54 -15.68 6.12
CA GLY A 355 7.45 -17.09 6.46
C GLY A 355 8.50 -17.87 5.69
N ASP A 356 9.77 -17.76 6.10
CA ASP A 356 10.80 -18.74 5.72
C ASP A 356 11.72 -19.03 6.91
N LEU A 357 11.29 -20.00 7.71
CA LEU A 357 12.21 -20.97 8.30
C LEU A 357 11.73 -22.34 7.81
N GLY A 358 12.16 -22.68 6.61
CA GLY A 358 11.70 -23.84 5.84
C GLY A 358 11.74 -25.19 6.57
N VAL A 359 10.72 -26.00 6.29
CA VAL A 359 10.80 -27.22 5.47
C VAL A 359 9.35 -27.55 5.03
N GLY A 360 9.14 -27.71 3.72
CA GLY A 360 7.89 -27.35 3.07
C GLY A 360 6.67 -28.26 3.24
N PHE A 361 5.50 -27.70 2.89
CA PHE A 361 4.31 -28.42 2.40
C PHE A 361 3.45 -27.48 1.52
N PRO A 362 2.77 -27.99 0.46
CA PRO A 362 2.00 -27.17 -0.48
C PRO A 362 0.54 -26.99 -0.02
N GLY A 363 0.16 -25.76 0.37
CA GLY A 363 -1.22 -25.29 0.61
C GLY A 363 -2.04 -26.05 1.68
N PRO A 364 -3.29 -25.62 1.93
CA PRO A 364 -3.71 -24.35 2.53
C PRO A 364 -3.70 -24.45 4.08
N TYR A 365 -2.92 -23.62 4.79
CA TYR A 365 -2.90 -23.61 6.26
C TYR A 365 -3.52 -22.29 6.73
N ARG A 366 -4.70 -22.26 7.36
CA ARG A 366 -5.08 -22.82 8.67
C ARG A 366 -4.20 -22.25 9.79
N TRP A 367 -4.64 -21.13 10.37
CA TRP A 367 -4.08 -20.48 11.54
C TRP A 367 -3.91 -21.44 12.72
N THR A 368 -2.68 -21.85 13.03
CA THR A 368 -2.39 -22.67 14.21
C THR A 368 -2.30 -21.82 15.46
N ARG A 369 -3.32 -21.94 16.31
CA ARG A 369 -3.28 -22.16 17.78
C ARG A 369 -2.05 -21.66 18.56
N SER A 370 -1.66 -20.39 18.43
CA SER A 370 -0.72 -19.74 19.38
C SER A 370 -0.98 -18.24 19.53
N ARG A 371 -2.24 -17.84 19.71
CA ARG A 371 -2.62 -16.48 20.16
C ARG A 371 -3.79 -16.47 21.16
N LYS A 372 -3.98 -17.57 21.92
CA LYS A 372 -5.08 -17.65 22.90
C LYS A 372 -4.87 -16.82 24.18
N ASN A 373 -3.69 -16.22 24.42
CA ASN A 373 -3.37 -15.73 25.77
C ASN A 373 -3.15 -14.21 25.91
N LEU A 374 -3.39 -13.38 24.90
CA LEU A 374 -3.18 -11.92 25.04
C LEU A 374 -4.40 -11.12 25.51
N CYS A 375 -5.56 -11.76 25.74
CA CYS A 375 -6.70 -11.15 26.44
C CYS A 375 -6.96 -11.79 27.82
N SER A 376 -5.98 -12.49 28.41
CA SER A 376 -6.13 -13.22 29.68
C SER A 376 -5.18 -12.75 30.79
N THR A 377 -4.48 -11.64 30.65
CA THR A 377 -3.63 -11.16 31.76
C THR A 377 -4.49 -10.39 32.74
N LYS A 378 -4.94 -11.08 33.79
CA LYS A 378 -5.38 -10.44 35.04
C LYS A 378 -4.27 -9.50 35.49
N PHE A 379 -4.55 -8.20 35.52
CA PHE A 379 -3.84 -7.29 36.41
C PHE A 379 -4.21 -7.71 37.84
N ILE A 380 -3.22 -8.21 38.58
CA ILE A 380 -3.22 -8.21 40.05
C ILE A 380 -2.50 -6.93 40.46
#